data_AF-A0A8J8JCM4-F1
#
_entry.id   AF-A0A8J8JCM4-F1
#
_cell.length_a   1.000
_cell.length_b   1.000
_cell.length_c   1.000
_cell.angle_alpha   90.00
_cell.angle_beta   90.00
_cell.angle_gamma   90.00
#
_symmetry.space_group_name_H-M   'P 1'
#
loop_
_entity.id
_entity.type
_entity.pdbx_description
1 polymer ?
#
loop_
_entity_poly.entity_id
_entity_poly.type
_entity_poly.pdbx_seq_one_letter_code
_entity_poly.pdbx_strand_id
1 'polypeptide(L)' 'MIETLLFLVLLVVALYLVIKLTVAILKYLVTNAIIGLILLWILNTVGIAHVEYTFLNILIVAIGGIVGVILLVILSWL' A
#
# COMPACT_ATOMS: atom_id res chain seq x y z
N MET A 1 7.94 29.52 -30.79
CA MET A 1 6.51 29.26 -30.49
C MET A 1 6.19 27.76 -30.46
N ILE A 2 6.60 26.97 -31.46
CA ILE A 2 6.37 25.50 -31.50
C ILE A 2 7.04 24.77 -30.33
N GLU A 3 8.28 25.13 -29.98
CA GLU A 3 9.02 24.51 -28.86
C GLU A 3 8.31 24.70 -27.52
N THR A 4 7.79 25.90 -27.26
CA THR A 4 7.01 26.22 -26.06
C THR A 4 5.72 25.40 -26.00
N LEU A 5 5.06 25.23 -27.15
CA LEU A 5 3.85 24.41 -27.26
C LEU A 5 4.16 22.93 -26.99
N LEU A 6 5.25 22.41 -27.57
CA LEU A 6 5.72 21.05 -27.36
C LEU A 6 6.08 20.80 -25.89
N PHE A 7 6.79 21.75 -25.26
CA PHE A 7 7.11 21.69 -23.83
C PHE A 7 5.85 21.63 -22.97
N LEU A 8 4.86 22.47 -23.26
CA LEU A 8 3.58 22.48 -22.52
C LEU A 8 2.84 21.14 -22.65
N VAL A 9 2.81 20.56 -23.85
CA VAL A 9 2.19 19.24 -24.08
C VAL A 9 2.91 18.16 -23.28
N LEU A 10 4.24 18.13 -23.32
CA LEU A 10 5.04 17.16 -22.55
C LEU A 10 4.83 17.32 -21.03
N LEU A 11 4.71 18.55 -20.55
CA LEU A 11 4.46 18.85 -19.14
C LEU A 11 3.09 18.32 -18.68
N VAL A 12 2.04 18.54 -19.49
CA VAL A 12 0.69 18.00 -19.20
C VAL A 12 0.70 16.47 -19.21
N VAL A 13 1.38 15.85 -20.17
CA VAL A 13 1.52 14.38 -20.23
C VAL A 13 2.26 13.85 -19.00
N ALA A 14 3.35 14.50 -18.59
CA ALA A 14 4.10 14.13 -17.39
C ALA A 14 3.23 14.22 -16.13
N LEU A 15 2.50 15.32 -15.95
CA LEU A 15 1.58 15.49 -14.81
C LEU A 15 0.49 14.41 -14.81
N TYR A 16 -0.10 14.12 -15.97
CA TYR A 16 -1.10 13.06 -16.09
C TYR A 16 -0.54 11.69 -15.69
N LEU A 17 0.67 11.34 -16.13
CA LEU A 17 1.32 10.08 -15.79
C LEU A 17 1.60 9.97 -14.29
N VAL A 18 2.10 11.04 -13.67
CA VAL A 18 2.34 11.09 -12.22
C VAL A 18 1.04 10.88 -11.46
N ILE A 19 -0.02 11.63 -11.77
CA ILE A 19 -1.32 11.50 -11.10
C ILE A 19 -1.88 10.09 -11.28
N LYS A 20 -1.84 9.54 -12.50
CA LYS A 20 -2.32 8.19 -12.80
C LYS A 20 -1.58 7.14 -11.98
N LEU A 21 -0.25 7.25 -11.88
CA LEU A 21 0.57 6.34 -11.11
C LEU A 21 0.29 6.46 -9.61
N THR A 22 0.18 7.69 -9.08
CA THR A 22 -0.16 7.93 -7.67
C THR A 22 -1.50 7.30 -7.31
N VAL A 23 -2.54 7.48 -8.14
CA VAL A 23 -3.85 6.86 -7.92
C VAL A 23 -3.78 5.34 -7.98
N ALA A 24 -3.00 4.77 -8.89
CA ALA A 24 -2.82 3.31 -8.97
C ALA A 24 -2.15 2.75 -7.71
N ILE A 25 -1.09 3.40 -7.23
CA ILE A 25 -0.39 3.01 -6.00
C ILE A 25 -1.32 3.13 -4.78
N LEU A 26 -2.07 4.23 -4.65
CA LEU A 26 -3.01 4.40 -3.54
C LEU A 26 -4.09 3.31 -3.53
N LYS A 27 -4.65 2.96 -4.69
CA LYS A 27 -5.62 1.86 -4.79
C LYS A 27 -5.00 0.54 -4.33
N TYR A 28 -3.78 0.24 -4.79
CA TYR A 28 -3.07 -0.96 -4.39
C TYR A 28 -2.83 -1.01 -2.87
N LEU A 29 -2.32 0.08 -2.28
CA LEU A 29 -2.08 0.18 -0.84
C LEU A 29 -3.36 -0.01 -0.02
N VAL A 30 -4.47 0.59 -0.46
CA VAL A 30 -5.77 0.46 0.23
C VAL A 30 -6.29 -0.98 0.14
N THR A 31 -6.25 -1.60 -1.04
CA THR A 31 -6.68 -3.00 -1.19
C THR A 31 -5.84 -3.94 -0.33
N ASN A 32 -4.52 -3.76 -0.31
CA ASN A 32 -3.63 -4.55 0.52
C ASN A 32 -3.87 -4.34 2.01
N ALA A 33 -4.04 -3.09 2.44
CA ALA A 33 -4.36 -2.77 3.82
C ALA A 33 -5.66 -3.46 4.25
N ILE A 34 -6.73 -3.35 3.45
CA ILE A 34 -8.02 -3.97 3.78
C ILE A 34 -7.89 -5.49 3.89
N ILE A 35 -7.35 -6.15 2.86
CA ILE A 35 -7.23 -7.61 2.85
C ILE A 35 -6.33 -8.08 3.99
N GLY A 36 -5.19 -7.44 4.20
CA GLY A 36 -4.25 -7.88 5.21
C GLY A 36 -4.69 -7.56 6.64
N LEU A 37 -5.44 -6.48 6.86
CA LEU A 37 -6.05 -6.21 8.17
C LEU A 37 -7.17 -7.21 8.49
N ILE A 38 -7.96 -7.62 7.50
CA ILE A 38 -8.93 -8.72 7.68
C ILE A 38 -8.20 -10.01 8.08
N LEU A 39 -7.08 -10.33 7.41
CA LEU A 39 -6.29 -11.52 7.75
C LEU A 39 -5.70 -11.43 9.17
N LEU A 40 -5.07 -10.31 9.53
CA LEU A 40 -4.56 -10.10 10.89
C LEU A 40 -5.68 -10.19 11.94
N TRP A 41 -6.87 -9.68 11.63
CA TRP A 41 -8.03 -9.77 12.52
C TRP A 41 -8.46 -11.21 12.77
N ILE A 42 -8.54 -12.02 11.71
CA ILE A 42 -8.82 -13.45 11.86
C ILE A 42 -7.73 -14.13 12.68
N LEU A 43 -6.46 -13.93 12.36
CA LEU A 43 -5.33 -14.59 13.03
C LEU A 43 -5.19 -14.20 14.52
N ASN A 44 -5.39 -12.92 14.84
CA ASN A 44 -5.40 -12.44 16.21
C ASN A 44 -6.60 -12.98 17.00
N THR A 45 -7.79 -13.07 16.38
CA THR A 45 -8.99 -13.58 17.05
C THR A 45 -8.91 -15.08 17.33
N VAL A 46 -8.27 -15.85 16.44
CA VAL A 46 -8.01 -17.29 16.64
C VAL A 46 -6.87 -17.53 17.65
N GLY A 47 -6.11 -16.50 18.02
CA GLY A 47 -4.99 -16.59 18.95
C GLY A 47 -3.70 -17.13 18.32
N ILE A 48 -3.60 -17.15 16.98
CA ILE A 48 -2.40 -17.59 16.25
C ILE A 48 -1.33 -16.49 16.25
N ALA A 49 -1.75 -15.24 16.19
CA ALA A 49 -0.87 -14.08 16.19
C ALA A 49 -1.32 -13.10 17.28
N HIS A 50 -0.39 -12.27 17.76
CA HIS A 50 -0.69 -11.20 18.73
C HIS A 50 -0.10 -9.89 18.23
N VAL A 51 -0.61 -9.42 17.09
CA VAL A 51 -0.11 -8.20 16.43
C VAL A 51 -1.01 -7.01 16.77
N GLU A 52 -0.44 -5.96 17.38
CA GLU A 52 -1.17 -4.71 17.62
C GLU A 52 -1.40 -3.92 16.32
N TYR A 53 -2.56 -3.27 16.18
CA TYR A 53 -2.91 -2.43 15.01
C TYR A 53 -2.29 -1.03 15.09
N THR A 54 -0.97 -0.96 15.19
CA THR A 54 -0.24 0.31 15.16
C THR A 54 -0.16 0.85 13.73
N PHE A 55 0.10 2.15 13.59
CA PHE A 55 0.30 2.77 12.28
C PHE A 55 1.40 2.07 11.45
N LEU A 56 2.51 1.68 12.11
CA LEU A 56 3.61 0.99 11.45
C LEU A 56 3.20 -0.39 10.92
N ASN A 57 2.49 -1.18 11.73
CA ASN A 57 2.04 -2.52 11.32
C ASN A 57 1.04 -2.44 10.18
N ILE A 58 0.12 -1.47 10.21
CA ILE A 58 -0.81 -1.21 9.10
C ILE A 58 -0.04 -0.81 7.84
N LEU A 59 1.02 0.00 7.95
CA LEU A 59 1.86 0.40 6.82
C LEU A 59 2.60 -0.80 6.21
N ILE A 60 3.16 -1.69 7.05
CA ILE A 60 3.82 -2.93 6.62
C ILE A 60 2.84 -3.80 5.82
N VAL A 61 1.60 -3.92 6.28
CA VAL A 61 0.54 -4.65 5.57
C VAL A 61 0.11 -3.94 4.28
N ALA A 62 -0.05 -2.62 4.30
CA ALA A 62 -0.45 -1.87 3.11
C ALA A 62 0.59 -2.00 1.98
N ILE A 63 1.87 -1.91 2.32
CA ILE A 63 2.98 -2.01 1.36
C ILE A 63 3.22 -3.47 0.95
N GLY A 64 3.32 -4.38 1.92
CA GLY A 64 3.68 -5.78 1.71
C GLY A 64 2.52 -6.73 1.40
N GLY A 65 1.27 -6.28 1.56
CA GLY A 65 0.08 -7.11 1.41
C GLY A 65 0.13 -8.35 2.30
N ILE A 66 -0.18 -9.51 1.72
CA ILE A 66 -0.15 -10.81 2.40
C ILE A 66 1.25 -11.14 2.93
N VAL A 67 2.31 -10.79 2.21
CA VAL A 67 3.69 -11.01 2.67
C VAL A 67 3.98 -10.19 3.93
N GLY A 68 3.47 -8.96 3.99
CA GLY A 68 3.54 -8.11 5.19
C GLY A 68 2.81 -8.73 6.38
N VAL A 69 1.64 -9.33 6.16
CA VAL A 69 0.91 -10.07 7.20
C VAL A 69 1.74 -11.25 7.71
N ILE A 70 2.28 -12.09 6.81
CA ILE A 70 3.11 -13.24 7.19
C ILE A 70 4.32 -12.80 8.02
N LEU A 71 4.99 -11.72 7.61
CA LEU A 71 6.11 -11.15 8.34
C LEU A 71 5.73 -10.72 9.75
N LEU A 72 4.59 -10.03 9.92
CA LEU A 72 4.12 -9.61 11.23
C LEU A 72 3.72 -10.79 12.12
N VAL A 73 3.14 -11.85 11.53
CA VAL A 73 2.82 -13.07 12.26
C VAL A 73 4.10 -13.73 12.78
N ILE A 74 5.12 -13.88 11.95
CA ILE A 74 6.42 -14.44 12.35
C ILE A 74 7.05 -13.59 13.47
N LEU A 75 7.03 -12.26 13.32
CA LEU A 75 7.56 -11.35 14.34
C LEU A 75 6.80 -11.42 15.66
N SER A 76 5.50 -11.73 15.64
CA SER A 76 4.70 -11.87 16.87
C SER A 76 5.04 -13.12 17.70
N TRP A 77 5.84 -14.04 17.14
CA TRP A 77 6.26 -15.28 17.81
C TRP A 77 7.68 -15.18 18.40
N LEU A 78 8.40 -14.11 18.07
CA LEU A 78 9.74 -13.83 18.57
C LEU A 78 9.67 -13.01 19.86
#